data_AF-A0A832NJG0-F1
#
_entry.id   AF-A0A832NJG0-F1
#
_cell.length_a   1.000
_cell.length_b   1.000
_cell.length_c   1.000
_cell.angle_alpha   90.00
_cell.angle_beta   90.00
_cell.angle_gamma   90.00
#
_symmetry.space_group_name_H-M   'P 1'
#
loop_
_entity.id
_entity.type
_entity.pdbx_description
1 polymer ?
#
loop_
_entity_poly.entity_id
_entity_poly.type
_entity_poly.pdbx_seq_one_letter_code
_entity_poly.pdbx_strand_id
1 'polypeptide(L)'
;MVNKGPRIIEVDQRSDGQRLDNFLLRELKALHQSVPKSLIYRIIRKGEVRVNKKRANAHTRLQLHDQIRVPPVRIPTDQTQAVLIPD
;
A
#
# COMPACT_ATOMS: atom_id res chain seq x y z
N MET A 1 -3.25 -20.21 10.54
CA MET A 1 -2.69 -19.37 9.44
C MET A 1 -3.84 -18.77 8.64
N VAL A 2 -4.25 -17.52 8.90
CA VAL A 2 -5.27 -16.87 8.07
C VAL A 2 -4.58 -16.25 6.86
N ASN A 3 -4.62 -16.94 5.72
CA ASN A 3 -4.31 -16.32 4.43
C ASN A 3 -5.44 -15.33 4.10
N LYS A 4 -5.31 -14.07 4.54
CA LYS A 4 -6.14 -12.99 3.98
C LYS A 4 -5.78 -12.89 2.50
N GLY A 5 -6.72 -13.21 1.62
CA GLY A 5 -6.55 -13.07 0.18
C GLY A 5 -6.33 -11.61 -0.24
N PRO A 6 -6.10 -11.37 -1.54
CA PRO A 6 -6.04 -10.01 -2.07
C PRO A 6 -7.35 -9.27 -1.78
N ARG A 7 -7.26 -8.02 -1.36
CA ARG A 7 -8.41 -7.15 -1.14
C ARG A 7 -8.62 -6.25 -2.35
N ILE A 8 -9.86 -5.89 -2.62
CA ILE A 8 -10.21 -4.90 -3.63
C ILE A 8 -10.74 -3.68 -2.88
N ILE A 9 -10.17 -2.51 -3.19
CA ILE A 9 -10.59 -1.24 -2.62
C ILE A 9 -11.09 -0.37 -3.77
N GLU A 10 -12.28 0.18 -3.62
CA GLU A 10 -12.85 1.14 -4.56
C GLU A 10 -12.37 2.56 -4.22
N VAL A 11 -12.03 3.34 -5.23
CA VAL A 11 -11.63 4.74 -5.06
C VAL A 11 -12.86 5.61 -4.81
N ASP A 12 -12.84 6.34 -3.70
CA ASP A 12 -13.87 7.31 -3.32
C ASP A 12 -13.51 8.73 -3.79
N GLN A 13 -14.42 9.68 -3.54
CA GLN A 13 -14.24 11.09 -3.92
C GLN A 13 -13.01 11.74 -3.27
N ARG A 14 -12.57 11.25 -2.10
CA ARG A 14 -11.40 11.80 -1.39
C ARG A 14 -10.08 11.34 -2.02
N SER A 15 -10.12 10.26 -2.80
CA SER A 15 -8.97 9.69 -3.48
C SER A 15 -8.98 9.88 -4.99
N ASP A 16 -10.04 10.47 -5.54
CA ASP A 16 -10.10 10.88 -6.94
C ASP A 16 -8.95 11.85 -7.28
N GLY A 17 -8.27 11.59 -8.41
CA GLY A 17 -7.10 12.33 -8.86
C GLY A 17 -5.81 12.08 -8.07
N GLN A 18 -5.85 11.30 -6.98
CA GLN A 18 -4.66 10.99 -6.19
C GLN A 18 -3.74 10.02 -6.94
N ARG A 19 -2.43 10.13 -6.71
CA ARG A 19 -1.46 9.13 -7.19
C ARG A 19 -1.65 7.80 -6.45
N LEU A 20 -1.49 6.69 -7.18
CA LEU A 20 -1.59 5.33 -6.64
C LEU A 20 -0.66 5.08 -5.45
N ASP A 21 0.58 5.57 -5.50
CA ASP A 21 1.54 5.39 -4.40
C ASP A 21 1.11 6.11 -3.12
N ASN A 22 0.61 7.33 -3.24
CA ASN A 22 0.07 8.10 -2.12
C ASN A 22 -1.19 7.44 -1.54
N PHE A 23 -2.08 6.93 -2.41
CA PHE A 23 -3.24 6.16 -1.99
C PHE A 23 -2.82 4.93 -1.16
N LEU A 24 -1.92 4.10 -1.71
CA LEU A 24 -1.43 2.90 -1.02
C LEU A 24 -0.69 3.22 0.28
N LEU A 25 0.08 4.31 0.33
CA LEU A 25 0.76 4.74 1.54
C LEU A 25 -0.25 5.05 2.65
N ARG A 26 -1.34 5.76 2.34
CA ARG A 26 -2.41 6.05 3.29
C ARG A 26 -3.11 4.77 3.76
N GLU A 27 -3.54 3.93 2.81
CA GLU A 27 -4.27 2.69 3.11
C GLU A 27 -3.43 1.69 3.93
N LEU A 28 -2.14 1.57 3.64
CA LEU A 28 -1.26 0.64 4.37
C LEU A 28 -0.85 1.20 5.74
N LYS A 29 -0.66 2.53 5.87
CA LYS A 29 -0.38 3.15 7.18
C LYS A 29 -1.55 3.05 8.14
N ALA A 30 -2.79 3.09 7.64
CA ALA A 30 -3.97 2.86 8.47
C ALA A 30 -3.98 1.46 9.11
N LEU A 31 -3.27 0.49 8.52
CA LEU A 31 -3.19 -0.89 9.01
C LEU A 31 -1.93 -1.17 9.84
N HIS A 32 -0.86 -0.41 9.63
CA HIS A 32 0.43 -0.62 10.25
C HIS A 32 1.08 0.73 10.60
N GLN A 33 1.55 0.84 11.84
CA GLN A 33 2.17 2.06 12.37
C GLN A 33 3.34 2.58 11.50
N SER A 34 4.13 1.68 10.93
CA SER A 34 5.26 2.02 10.06
C SER A 34 5.18 1.24 8.75
N VAL A 35 5.20 1.97 7.62
CA VAL A 35 5.23 1.39 6.27
C VAL A 35 6.39 1.99 5.49
N PRO A 36 7.43 1.21 5.15
CA PRO A 36 8.51 1.69 4.31
C PRO A 36 8.03 1.99 2.89
N LYS A 37 8.37 3.18 2.35
CA LYS A 37 8.03 3.54 0.97
C LYS A 37 8.59 2.53 -0.05
N SER A 38 9.77 1.98 0.20
CA SER A 38 10.42 0.98 -0.64
C SER A 38 9.56 -0.27 -0.86
N LEU A 39 8.80 -0.69 0.16
CA LEU A 39 7.86 -1.81 0.07
C LEU A 39 6.74 -1.52 -0.94
N ILE A 40 6.18 -0.31 -0.90
CA ILE A 40 5.11 0.14 -1.81
C ILE A 40 5.62 0.11 -3.26
N TYR A 41 6.79 0.70 -3.52
CA TYR A 41 7.39 0.66 -4.85
C TYR A 41 7.71 -0.76 -5.30
N ARG A 42 8.11 -1.65 -4.39
CA ARG A 42 8.38 -3.06 -4.70
C ARG A 42 7.10 -3.79 -5.14
N ILE A 43 5.99 -3.68 -4.39
CA ILE A 43 4.74 -4.39 -4.73
C ILE A 43 4.10 -3.85 -6.02
N ILE A 44 4.22 -2.54 -6.29
CA ILE A 44 3.77 -1.94 -7.56
C ILE A 44 4.63 -2.47 -8.72
N ARG A 45 5.97 -2.42 -8.59
CA ARG A 45 6.89 -2.89 -9.65
C ARG A 45 6.84 -4.40 -9.89
N LYS A 46 6.47 -5.21 -8.89
CA LYS A 46 6.19 -6.64 -9.10
C LYS A 46 4.84 -6.88 -9.80
N GLY A 47 3.98 -5.86 -9.88
CA GLY A 47 2.64 -5.98 -10.46
C GLY A 47 1.64 -6.70 -9.55
N GLU A 48 1.94 -6.75 -8.24
CA GLU A 48 1.04 -7.33 -7.24
C GLU A 48 -0.18 -6.43 -7.03
N VAL A 49 0.03 -5.10 -7.13
CA VAL A 49 -1.04 -4.11 -7.15
C VAL A 49 -1.56 -3.91 -8.58
N ARG A 50 -2.88 -3.93 -8.74
CA ARG A 50 -3.54 -3.74 -10.04
C ARG A 50 -4.69 -2.75 -9.92
N VAL A 51 -4.85 -1.89 -10.91
CA VAL A 51 -5.98 -0.97 -11.03
C VAL A 51 -6.85 -1.47 -12.17
N ASN A 52 -8.13 -1.72 -11.93
CA ASN A 52 -9.07 -2.26 -12.93
C ASN A 52 -8.53 -3.50 -13.66
N LYS A 53 -7.91 -4.42 -12.90
CA LYS A 53 -7.24 -5.64 -13.40
C LYS A 53 -6.00 -5.39 -14.28
N LYS A 54 -5.58 -4.14 -14.50
CA LYS A 54 -4.40 -3.74 -15.28
C LYS A 54 -3.21 -3.42 -14.38
N ARG A 55 -2.00 -3.55 -14.94
CA ARG A 55 -0.76 -3.13 -14.26
C ARG A 55 -0.71 -1.60 -14.25
N ALA A 56 -0.42 -1.01 -13.10
CA ALA A 56 -0.32 0.43 -12.92
C ALA A 56 1.08 0.81 -12.42
N ASN A 57 1.46 2.07 -12.63
CA ASN A 57 2.70 2.62 -12.10
C ASN A 57 2.41 3.47 -10.86
N ALA A 58 3.45 3.80 -10.09
CA ALA A 58 3.29 4.60 -8.87
C ALA A 58 2.67 5.99 -9.12
N HIS A 59 2.93 6.57 -10.29
CA HIS A 59 2.46 7.89 -10.69
C HIS A 59 1.03 7.89 -11.28
N THR A 60 0.40 6.72 -11.41
CA THR A 60 -0.95 6.60 -11.98
C THR A 60 -1.91 7.41 -11.13
N ARG A 61 -2.64 8.34 -11.75
CA ARG A 61 -3.72 9.06 -11.09
C ARG A 61 -4.97 8.17 -11.11
N LEU A 62 -5.56 8.04 -9.94
CA LEU A 62 -6.78 7.29 -9.73
C LEU A 62 -7.99 8.09 -10.15
N GLN A 63 -9.03 7.40 -10.57
CA GLN A 63 -10.34 7.96 -10.86
C GLN A 63 -11.37 7.41 -9.88
N LEU A 64 -12.40 8.20 -9.60
CA LEU A 64 -13.57 7.74 -8.85
C LEU A 64 -14.09 6.40 -9.40
N HIS A 65 -14.41 5.47 -8.50
CA HIS A 65 -14.85 4.09 -8.81
C HIS A 65 -13.78 3.15 -9.38
N ASP A 66 -12.52 3.57 -9.47
CA ASP A 66 -11.43 2.63 -9.80
C ASP A 66 -11.35 1.50 -8.76
N GLN A 67 -11.12 0.28 -9.23
CA GLN A 67 -10.93 -0.89 -8.39
C GLN A 67 -9.46 -1.24 -8.24
N ILE A 68 -8.94 -1.08 -7.03
CA ILE A 68 -7.53 -1.32 -6.70
C ILE A 68 -7.40 -2.65 -5.96
N ARG A 69 -6.76 -3.63 -6.62
CA ARG A 69 -6.39 -4.89 -6.00
C ARG A 69 -5.10 -4.71 -5.21
N VAL A 70 -5.18 -4.92 -3.90
CA VAL A 70 -4.05 -4.82 -2.97
C VAL A 70 -3.73 -6.21 -2.39
N PRO A 71 -2.48 -6.70 -2.50
CA PRO A 71 -2.09 -7.97 -1.90
C PRO A 71 -2.12 -7.89 -0.36
N PRO A 72 -2.18 -9.04 0.34
CA PRO A 72 -1.92 -9.07 1.78
C PRO A 72 -0.45 -8.70 2.04
N VAL A 73 -0.19 -7.44 2.34
CA VAL A 73 1.14 -6.97 2.71
C VAL A 73 1.40 -7.36 4.16
N ARG A 74 2.34 -8.28 4.38
CA ARG A 74 2.89 -8.51 5.72
C ARG A 74 4.03 -7.54 5.91
N ILE A 75 3.83 -6.57 6.80
CA ILE A 75 4.89 -5.70 7.25
C ILE A 75 5.46 -6.36 8.50
N PRO A 76 6.75 -6.75 8.49
CA PRO A 76 7.41 -7.12 9.74
C PRO A 76 7.25 -5.93 10.69
N THR A 77 6.62 -6.14 11.84
CA THR A 77 6.71 -5.17 12.93
C THR A 77 8.18 -5.11 13.27
N ASP A 78 8.86 -4.06 12.82
CA ASP A 78 10.28 -3.93 13.12
C ASP A 78 10.41 -3.88 14.63
N GLN A 79 11.27 -4.75 15.14
CA GLN A 79 11.55 -4.82 16.55
C GLN A 79 12.10 -3.47 16.98
N THR A 80 11.54 -2.97 18.07
CA THR A 80 12.17 -2.11 19.06
C THR A 80 13.35 -1.29 18.55
N GLN A 81 13.11 0.02 18.43
CA GLN A 81 14.15 1.02 18.68
C GLN A 81 14.90 0.65 19.97
N ALA A 82 16.02 -0.06 19.85
CA ALA A 82 17.02 -0.16 20.87
C ALA A 82 18.13 0.83 20.49
N VAL A 83 17.83 2.12 20.58
CA VAL A 83 18.87 3.11 20.83
C VAL A 83 19.05 3.10 22.34
N LEU A 84 19.79 2.12 22.83
CA LEU A 84 20.45 2.18 24.14
C LEU A 84 21.77 2.90 23.90
N ILE A 85 21.82 4.19 24.23
CA ILE A 85 23.08 4.85 24.55
C ILE A 85 22.98 5.20 26.03
N PRO A 86 23.55 4.39 26.95
CA PRO A 86 23.82 4.86 28.30
C PRO A 86 25.07 5.76 28.29
N ASP A 87 24.90 6.90 28.97
CA ASP A 87 25.82 7.98 29.41
C ASP A 87 26.96 8.47 28.49
#